data_AF-A0A973NWU5-F1
#
_entry.id   AF-A0A973NWU5-F1
#
_cell.length_a   1.000
_cell.length_b   1.000
_cell.length_c   1.000
_cell.angle_alpha   90.00
_cell.angle_beta   90.00
_cell.angle_gamma   90.00
#
_symmetry.space_group_name_H-M   'P 1'
#
loop_
_entity.id
_entity.type
_entity.pdbx_description
1 polymer ?
#
loop_
_entity_poly.entity_id
_entity_poly.type
_entity_poly.pdbx_seq_one_letter_code
_entity_poly.pdbx_strand_id
1 'polypeptide(L)'
;WNASTAYSGGAVVSYNGHTWTAKWWTQGDVPGANSQNVWTDNGACGGSSSTPPPGTCTLPVWQSGTAYSGGAVVQYGSPAHKWTAKWWTQGDIPGNNGQGVWTDNGVCPS
;
A
#
# COMPACT_ATOMS: atom_id res chain seq x y z
N TRP A 1 -10.07 12.87 -3.21
CA TRP A 1 -10.36 13.56 -4.47
C TRP A 1 -11.63 14.40 -4.28
N ASN A 2 -11.72 15.55 -4.93
CA ASN A 2 -12.90 16.41 -4.91
C ASN A 2 -13.13 16.98 -6.33
N ALA A 3 -14.33 16.79 -6.87
CA ALA A 3 -14.70 17.19 -8.23
C ALA A 3 -14.56 18.71 -8.48
N SER A 4 -14.75 19.54 -7.45
CA SER A 4 -14.69 20.99 -7.56
C SER A 4 -13.26 21.55 -7.44
N THR A 5 -12.30 20.71 -7.03
CA THR A 5 -10.90 21.11 -6.86
C THR A 5 -10.12 20.88 -8.14
N ALA A 6 -9.38 21.89 -8.58
CA ALA A 6 -8.40 21.75 -9.65
C ALA A 6 -7.09 21.15 -9.09
N TYR A 7 -6.58 20.12 -9.74
CA TYR A 7 -5.36 19.41 -9.38
C TYR A 7 -4.33 19.57 -10.50
N SER A 8 -3.15 20.07 -10.16
CA SER A 8 -2.05 20.21 -11.11
C SER A 8 -1.39 18.85 -11.42
N GLY A 9 -0.62 18.77 -12.51
CA GLY A 9 0.21 17.59 -12.79
C GLY A 9 1.14 17.28 -11.61
N GLY A 10 1.18 16.02 -11.19
CA GLY A 10 1.88 15.53 -10.01
C GLY A 10 1.05 15.53 -8.71
N ALA A 11 -0.15 16.11 -8.70
CA ALA A 11 -1.00 16.13 -7.51
C ALA A 11 -1.45 14.72 -7.12
N VAL A 12 -1.43 14.42 -5.81
CA VAL A 12 -1.79 13.10 -5.27
C VAL A 12 -3.11 13.20 -4.50
N VAL A 13 -4.03 12.27 -4.76
CA VAL A 13 -5.33 12.19 -4.08
C VAL A 13 -5.68 10.76 -3.70
N SER A 14 -6.46 10.59 -2.63
CA SER A 14 -7.13 9.33 -2.33
C SER A 14 -8.52 9.28 -2.98
N TYR A 15 -8.85 8.18 -3.64
CA TYR A 15 -10.18 7.92 -4.21
C TYR A 15 -10.43 6.40 -4.32
N ASN A 16 -11.62 5.97 -3.90
CA ASN A 16 -12.06 4.56 -3.93
C ASN A 16 -11.07 3.57 -3.29
N GLY A 17 -10.47 3.95 -2.14
CA GLY A 17 -9.49 3.12 -1.45
C GLY A 17 -8.11 3.05 -2.13
N HIS A 18 -7.88 3.83 -3.17
CA HIS A 18 -6.64 3.91 -3.93
C HIS A 18 -6.05 5.31 -3.92
N THR A 19 -4.73 5.40 -4.07
CA THR A 19 -3.98 6.64 -4.22
C THR A 19 -3.80 6.89 -5.71
N TRP A 20 -4.02 8.11 -6.17
CA TRP A 20 -3.96 8.47 -7.57
C TRP A 20 -3.09 9.71 -7.78
N THR A 21 -2.27 9.71 -8.82
CA THR A 21 -1.46 10.87 -9.24
C THR A 21 -1.97 11.46 -10.53
N ALA A 22 -2.27 12.77 -10.54
CA ALA A 22 -2.64 13.50 -11.75
C ALA A 22 -1.44 13.60 -12.69
N LYS A 23 -1.61 13.27 -13.97
CA LYS A 23 -0.53 13.39 -14.97
C LYS A 23 -0.38 14.82 -15.48
N TRP A 24 -1.48 15.55 -15.57
CA TRP A 24 -1.56 16.94 -15.98
C TRP A 24 -2.66 17.64 -15.20
N TRP A 25 -2.85 18.95 -15.45
CA TRP A 25 -3.89 19.72 -14.80
C TRP A 25 -5.28 19.12 -15.09
N THR A 26 -6.06 18.88 -14.04
CA THR A 26 -7.38 18.27 -14.11
C THR A 26 -8.35 18.89 -13.10
N GLN A 27 -9.61 19.02 -13.48
CA GLN A 27 -10.68 19.44 -12.58
C GLN A 27 -11.95 18.68 -12.97
N GLY A 28 -12.57 18.02 -11.99
CA GLY A 28 -13.78 17.22 -12.23
C GLY A 28 -13.53 15.81 -12.79
N ASP A 29 -12.31 15.46 -13.23
CA ASP A 29 -12.02 14.10 -13.70
C ASP A 29 -11.90 13.12 -12.54
N VAL A 30 -12.67 12.04 -12.59
CA VAL A 30 -12.74 11.01 -11.55
C VAL A 30 -11.55 10.05 -11.67
N PRO A 31 -10.75 9.84 -10.61
CA PRO A 31 -9.68 8.85 -10.62
C PRO A 31 -10.25 7.43 -10.81
N GLY A 32 -9.64 6.66 -11.71
CA GLY A 32 -10.13 5.32 -12.10
C GLY A 32 -11.22 5.30 -13.18
N ALA A 33 -11.77 6.45 -13.57
CA ALA A 33 -12.56 6.55 -14.79
C ALA A 33 -11.62 6.58 -16.00
N ASN A 34 -11.43 5.41 -16.62
CA ASN A 34 -10.43 5.17 -17.69
C ASN A 34 -10.67 5.91 -19.02
N SER A 35 -11.61 6.84 -19.12
CA SER A 35 -11.94 7.48 -20.40
C SER A 35 -10.83 8.42 -20.92
N GLN A 36 -10.00 8.98 -20.04
CA GLN A 36 -8.96 9.94 -20.44
C GLN A 36 -7.57 9.67 -19.84
N ASN A 37 -7.44 8.64 -18.99
CA ASN A 37 -6.17 8.24 -18.37
C ASN A 37 -5.40 9.40 -17.67
N VAL A 38 -6.16 10.35 -17.11
CA VAL A 38 -5.67 11.57 -16.44
C VAL A 38 -4.96 11.25 -15.13
N TRP A 39 -5.41 10.18 -14.46
CA TRP A 39 -4.92 9.74 -13.16
C TRP A 39 -4.13 8.44 -13.32
N THR A 40 -2.93 8.39 -12.74
CA THR A 40 -2.17 7.15 -12.54
C THR A 40 -2.64 6.53 -11.23
N ASP A 41 -3.01 5.25 -11.25
CA ASP A 41 -3.23 4.49 -10.02
C ASP A 41 -1.88 4.18 -9.37
N ASN A 42 -1.70 4.63 -8.13
CA ASN A 42 -0.52 4.37 -7.32
C ASN A 42 -0.77 3.22 -6.32
N GLY A 43 -1.85 2.47 -6.50
CA GLY A 43 -2.28 1.38 -5.63
C GLY A 43 -3.12 1.82 -4.45
N ALA A 44 -3.56 0.85 -3.65
CA ALA A 44 -4.43 1.08 -2.50
C ALA A 44 -3.85 2.13 -1.53
N CYS A 45 -4.68 3.08 -1.05
CA CYS A 45 -4.33 3.93 0.06
C CYS A 45 -4.07 3.04 1.27
N GLY A 46 -2.85 3.08 1.83
CA GLY A 46 -2.47 2.31 3.01
C GLY A 46 -3.45 2.56 4.17
N GLY A 47 -4.40 1.65 4.32
CA GLY A 47 -5.54 1.76 5.21
C GLY A 47 -6.35 0.48 5.09
N SER A 48 -5.94 -0.52 5.86
CA SER A 48 -6.52 -1.86 5.96
C SER A 48 -8.04 -1.89 5.74
N SER A 49 -8.47 -2.61 4.71
CA SER A 49 -9.75 -3.32 4.71
C SER A 49 -9.48 -4.74 4.22
N SER A 50 -9.39 -5.62 5.21
CA SER A 50 -9.40 -7.06 5.10
C SER A 50 -10.63 -7.55 4.33
N THR A 51 -10.42 -8.35 3.30
CA THR A 51 -11.06 -9.66 3.19
C THR A 51 -10.14 -10.56 2.36
N PRO A 52 -9.31 -11.41 2.98
CA PRO A 52 -8.56 -12.42 2.24
C PRO A 52 -9.50 -13.59 1.87
N PRO A 53 -9.33 -14.21 0.69
CA PRO A 53 -9.94 -15.50 0.38
C PRO A 53 -9.49 -16.55 1.42
N PRO A 54 -10.33 -17.52 1.79
CA PRO A 54 -9.96 -18.51 2.79
C PRO A 54 -9.00 -19.54 2.16
N GLY A 55 -7.80 -19.70 2.73
CA GLY A 55 -7.01 -20.91 2.44
C GLY A 55 -5.53 -20.91 2.77
N THR A 56 -4.83 -19.78 2.75
CA THR A 56 -3.35 -19.75 2.89
C THR A 56 -2.94 -18.41 3.49
N CYS A 57 -2.20 -18.40 4.60
CA CYS A 57 -1.71 -17.20 5.32
C CYS A 57 -2.47 -15.89 5.04
N THR A 58 -3.49 -15.57 5.85
CA THR A 58 -4.40 -14.43 5.68
C THR A 58 -3.77 -13.04 5.91
N LEU A 59 -2.45 -12.92 5.94
CA LEU A 59 -1.74 -11.67 6.19
C LEU A 59 -1.54 -10.87 4.90
N PRO A 60 -1.55 -9.54 4.96
CA PRO A 60 -1.19 -8.71 3.80
C PRO A 60 0.29 -8.94 3.44
N VAL A 61 0.61 -9.07 2.14
CA VAL A 61 2.00 -9.17 1.68
C VAL A 61 2.71 -7.82 1.89
N TRP A 62 3.97 -7.82 2.32
CA TRP A 62 4.78 -6.61 2.43
C TRP A 62 4.95 -5.93 1.07
N GLN A 63 4.90 -4.61 1.04
CA GLN A 63 5.02 -3.75 -0.13
C GLN A 63 5.95 -2.58 0.17
N SER A 64 6.97 -2.36 -0.67
CA SER A 64 7.99 -1.32 -0.47
C SER A 64 7.42 0.11 -0.45
N GLY A 65 6.35 0.37 -1.19
CA GLY A 65 5.70 1.69 -1.24
C GLY A 65 4.79 2.00 -0.05
N THR A 66 4.48 1.01 0.80
CA THR A 66 3.52 1.17 1.90
C THR A 66 4.24 1.62 3.17
N ALA A 67 3.70 2.63 3.84
CA ALA A 67 4.11 3.01 5.18
C ALA A 67 3.40 2.13 6.22
N TYR A 68 4.16 1.46 7.07
CA TYR A 68 3.67 0.58 8.12
C TYR A 68 3.93 1.20 9.49
N SER A 69 2.90 1.32 10.31
CA SER A 69 3.03 1.79 11.69
C SER A 69 3.70 0.74 12.59
N GLY A 70 4.23 1.14 13.75
CA GLY A 70 4.70 0.19 14.76
C GLY A 70 3.58 -0.77 15.19
N GLY A 71 3.88 -2.07 15.19
CA GLY A 71 2.92 -3.16 15.43
C GLY A 71 2.23 -3.70 14.17
N ALA A 72 2.45 -3.11 12.99
CA ALA A 72 1.88 -3.63 11.74
C ALA A 72 2.45 -5.03 11.41
N VAL A 73 1.60 -5.91 10.86
CA VAL A 73 1.95 -7.29 10.56
C VAL A 73 1.74 -7.58 9.08
N VAL A 74 2.74 -8.16 8.43
CA VAL A 74 2.74 -8.51 7.01
C VAL A 74 3.33 -9.90 6.78
N GLN A 75 3.16 -10.45 5.58
CA GLN A 75 3.90 -11.63 5.11
C GLN A 75 4.92 -11.28 4.02
N TYR A 76 6.11 -11.89 4.06
CA TYR A 76 7.16 -11.67 3.07
C TYR A 76 8.11 -12.88 2.98
N GLY A 77 8.63 -13.15 1.77
CA GLY A 77 9.55 -14.26 1.50
C GLY A 77 8.90 -15.49 0.87
N SER A 78 9.73 -16.47 0.48
CA SER A 78 9.31 -17.81 0.06
C SER A 78 10.26 -18.83 0.71
N PRO A 79 9.80 -19.68 1.65
CA PRO A 79 8.43 -19.75 2.18
C PRO A 79 8.00 -18.44 2.85
N ALA A 80 6.69 -18.18 2.91
CA ALA A 80 6.17 -16.93 3.47
C ALA A 80 6.40 -16.89 4.99
N HIS A 81 7.04 -15.82 5.48
CA HIS A 81 7.21 -15.56 6.91
C HIS A 81 6.31 -14.39 7.33
N LYS A 82 5.85 -14.43 8.58
CA LYS A 82 5.13 -13.34 9.23
C LYS A 82 6.13 -12.35 9.83
N TRP A 83 5.93 -11.07 9.57
CA TRP A 83 6.80 -10.01 10.05
C TRP A 83 6.00 -8.93 10.78
N THR A 84 6.50 -8.47 11.93
CA THR A 84 5.92 -7.36 12.71
C THR A 84 6.85 -6.14 12.70
N ALA A 85 6.35 -4.99 12.26
CA ALA A 85 7.08 -3.72 12.31
C ALA A 85 7.25 -3.28 13.77
N LYS A 86 8.48 -2.93 14.18
CA LYS A 86 8.74 -2.44 15.55
C LYS A 86 8.34 -0.97 15.74
N TRP A 87 8.46 -0.17 14.68
CA TRP A 87 8.11 1.25 14.62
C TRP A 87 7.66 1.61 13.21
N TRP A 88 7.34 2.88 13.00
CA TRP A 88 6.95 3.39 11.68
C TRP A 88 8.05 3.13 10.64
N THR A 89 7.72 2.53 9.51
CA THR A 89 8.66 2.19 8.44
C THR A 89 8.02 2.32 7.07
N GLN A 90 8.82 2.72 6.08
CA GLN A 90 8.43 2.73 4.67
C GLN A 90 9.65 2.35 3.82
N GLY A 91 9.49 1.35 2.95
CA GLY A 91 10.58 0.87 2.09
C GLY A 91 11.55 -0.11 2.73
N ASP A 92 11.54 -0.31 4.06
CA ASP A 92 12.41 -1.28 4.72
C ASP A 92 11.93 -2.72 4.47
N ILE A 93 12.83 -3.55 3.94
CA ILE A 93 12.55 -4.92 3.51
C ILE A 93 12.58 -5.87 4.73
N PRO A 94 11.51 -6.64 5.01
CA PRO A 94 11.52 -7.65 6.05
C PRO A 94 12.57 -8.73 5.78
N GLY A 95 13.32 -9.12 6.82
CA GLY A 95 14.44 -10.06 6.71
C GLY A 95 15.75 -9.45 6.21
N ASN A 96 15.77 -8.19 5.79
CA ASN A 96 17.01 -7.47 5.55
C ASN A 96 17.50 -6.84 6.87
N ASN A 97 18.35 -7.56 7.58
CA ASN A 97 18.68 -7.34 8.99
C ASN A 97 19.56 -6.11 9.30
N GLY A 98 19.69 -5.15 8.38
CA GLY A 98 20.56 -3.98 8.55
C GLY A 98 20.13 -3.01 9.65
N GLN A 99 18.82 -2.90 9.91
CA GLN A 99 18.26 -1.99 10.93
C GLN A 99 17.28 -2.66 11.91
N GLY A 100 16.95 -3.95 11.70
CA GLY A 100 16.08 -4.71 12.60
C GLY A 100 14.66 -4.14 12.76
N VAL A 101 14.16 -3.43 11.75
CA VAL A 101 12.85 -2.76 11.69
C VAL A 101 11.70 -3.76 11.78
N TRP A 102 11.85 -4.90 11.12
CA TRP A 102 10.88 -5.98 11.12
C TRP A 102 11.34 -7.11 12.04
N THR A 103 10.41 -7.62 12.84
CA THR A 103 10.59 -8.81 13.68
C THR A 103 10.03 -10.01 12.94
N ASP A 104 10.84 -11.04 12.70
CA ASP A 104 10.36 -12.32 12.19
C ASP A 104 9.54 -13.02 13.28
N ASN A 105 8.30 -13.36 12.94
CA ASN A 105 7.40 -14.15 13.79
C ASN A 105 7.33 -15.61 13.34
N GLY A 106 8.17 -16.01 12.37
CA GLY A 106 8.27 -17.35 11.84
C GLY A 106 7.44 -17.57 10.58
N VAL A 107 7.53 -18.79 10.05
CA VAL A 107 6.79 -19.21 8.86
C VAL A 107 5.29 -19.04 9.07
N CYS A 108 4.65 -18.46 8.07
CA CYS A 108 3.20 -18.44 8.02
C CYS A 108 2.73 -19.82 7.56
N PRO A 109 1.88 -20.52 8.34
CA PRO A 109 1.38 -21.82 7.93
C PRO A 109 0.52 -21.66 6.67
N SER A 110 0.85 -22.46 5.66
CA SER A 110 0.12 -22.61 4.40
C SER A 110 -1.25 -23.22 4.63
#